data_AF-A0A671QY55-F1
#
_entry.id   AF-A0A671QY55-F1
#
_cell.length_a   1.000
_cell.length_b   1.000
_cell.length_c   1.000
_cell.angle_alpha   90.00
_cell.angle_beta   90.00
_cell.angle_gamma   90.00
#
_symmetry.space_group_name_H-M   'P 1'
#
loop_
_entity.id
_entity.type
_entity.pdbx_description
1 polymer ?
#
loop_
_entity_poly.entity_id
_entity_poly.type
_entity_poly.pdbx_seq_one_letter_code
_entity_poly.pdbx_strand_id
1 'polypeptide(L)'
;MVFLITNYLFSAFFIFSDAVLRVCKVDLLKCRTGQNRQEHNTHCFLDDHLIVRRGQCFNMWVDLCRPFNPSCDKLHLELKLGHIPSIRDGTYVIVPIVEEFKKGQNQIKLCVHSVPTACVGRYQLSVVTHCPGGRFTLPYVPENDIYMLFNPWCKDDCVSLSDEAERAEYVLNDMGRIYYGTKQQIACKTWNSGQVRAKLSLIYYKRIPVKYGQSLAFAGVTNTHKLSCRMDEQKKF
;
A
#
# COMPACT_ATOMS: atom_id res chain seq x y z
N MET A 1 15.71 0.88 -62.95
CA MET A 1 15.53 1.69 -64.18
C MET A 1 14.23 1.19 -64.79
N VAL A 2 13.09 1.89 -64.71
CA VAL A 2 12.80 3.30 -65.03
C VAL A 2 12.00 3.94 -63.88
N PHE A 3 12.31 5.19 -63.52
CA PHE A 3 11.57 5.96 -62.53
C PHE A 3 10.32 6.59 -63.14
N LEU A 4 9.17 6.47 -62.47
CA LEU A 4 8.03 7.37 -62.60
C LEU A 4 7.58 7.79 -61.19
N ILE A 5 7.57 9.11 -60.97
CA ILE A 5 7.15 9.78 -59.74
C ILE A 5 5.62 9.70 -59.68
N THR A 6 5.04 9.06 -58.65
CA THR A 6 3.76 9.45 -58.04
C THR A 6 3.45 8.58 -56.80
N ASN A 7 3.06 9.26 -55.72
CA ASN A 7 2.27 8.78 -54.58
C ASN A 7 2.69 7.46 -53.92
N TYR A 8 3.74 7.51 -53.10
CA TYR A 8 3.79 6.63 -51.93
C TYR A 8 3.26 7.41 -50.73
N LEU A 9 2.02 7.09 -50.36
CA LEU A 9 1.58 7.19 -48.97
C LEU A 9 2.70 6.60 -48.11
N PHE A 10 3.43 7.46 -47.42
CA PHE A 10 4.30 7.07 -46.32
C PHE A 10 3.36 6.64 -45.18
N SER A 11 2.71 5.49 -45.37
CA SER A 11 2.22 4.70 -44.25
C SER A 11 3.48 4.35 -43.49
N ALA A 12 3.75 5.12 -42.43
CA ALA A 12 4.61 4.69 -41.36
C ALA A 12 3.99 3.39 -40.83
N PHE A 13 4.36 2.27 -41.45
CA PHE A 13 4.32 0.97 -40.82
C PHE A 13 5.24 1.11 -39.61
N PHE A 14 4.64 1.56 -38.50
CA PHE A 14 5.17 1.29 -37.19
C PHE A 14 5.35 -0.21 -37.15
N ILE A 15 6.60 -0.67 -37.28
CA ILE A 15 6.97 -2.01 -36.90
C ILE A 15 6.68 -2.06 -35.40
N PHE A 16 5.46 -2.47 -35.04
CA PHE A 16 5.16 -2.87 -33.69
C PHE A 16 6.08 -4.04 -33.43
N SER A 17 7.12 -3.80 -32.65
CA SER A 17 7.91 -4.88 -32.13
C SER A 17 6.96 -5.76 -31.32
N ASP A 18 6.70 -6.97 -31.80
CA ASP A 18 6.07 -8.08 -31.05
C ASP A 18 6.92 -8.50 -29.83
N ALA A 19 7.87 -7.67 -29.41
CA ALA A 19 8.60 -7.87 -28.18
C ALA A 19 7.68 -7.72 -26.97
N VAL A 20 7.75 -8.73 -26.10
CA VAL A 20 7.16 -8.75 -24.77
C VAL A 20 7.47 -7.46 -24.03
N LEU A 21 6.44 -6.77 -23.53
CA LEU A 21 6.62 -5.61 -22.67
C LEU A 21 7.14 -6.07 -21.31
N ARG A 22 8.40 -5.74 -20.98
CA ARG A 22 9.01 -6.10 -19.68
C ARG A 22 9.05 -4.89 -18.76
N VAL A 23 8.87 -5.17 -17.46
CA VAL A 23 9.13 -4.21 -16.38
C VAL A 23 10.61 -4.34 -16.00
N CYS A 24 11.33 -3.22 -16.10
CA CYS A 24 12.75 -3.13 -15.77
C CYS A 24 12.95 -2.82 -14.28
N LYS A 25 12.13 -1.93 -13.73
CA LYS A 25 12.27 -1.46 -12.34
C LYS A 25 10.93 -0.95 -11.81
N VAL A 26 10.76 -1.08 -10.50
CA VAL A 26 9.66 -0.50 -9.74
C VAL A 26 10.22 0.40 -8.65
N ASP A 27 9.72 1.63 -8.55
CA ASP A 27 10.01 2.55 -7.44
C ASP A 27 8.71 2.89 -6.71
N LEU A 28 8.59 2.39 -5.48
CA LEU A 28 7.44 2.58 -4.61
C LEU A 28 7.44 3.93 -3.87
N LEU A 29 8.43 4.80 -4.13
CA LEU A 29 8.61 6.07 -3.42
C LEU A 29 8.59 5.88 -1.89
N LYS A 30 9.22 4.79 -1.44
CA LYS A 30 9.12 4.24 -0.08
C LYS A 30 9.98 4.94 0.98
N CYS A 31 10.68 6.01 0.60
CA CYS A 31 11.52 6.79 1.50
C CYS A 31 10.69 7.33 2.68
N ARG A 32 11.22 7.22 3.91
CA ARG A 32 10.54 7.66 5.14
C ARG A 32 10.21 9.15 5.13
N THR A 33 11.07 9.96 4.54
CA THR A 33 10.84 11.41 4.36
C THR A 33 10.14 11.74 3.04
N GLY A 34 9.85 10.73 2.22
CA GLY A 34 9.18 10.87 0.94
C GLY A 34 7.67 11.04 1.08
N GLN A 35 7.06 11.50 -0.03
CA GLN A 35 5.64 11.89 -0.09
C GLN A 35 4.69 10.80 0.45
N ASN A 36 4.81 9.55 -0.04
CA ASN A 36 3.91 8.47 0.39
C ASN A 36 3.92 8.26 1.91
N ARG A 37 5.10 8.22 2.55
CA ARG A 37 5.21 7.96 4.00
C ARG A 37 4.75 9.16 4.84
N GLN A 38 4.90 10.38 4.32
CA GLN A 38 4.41 11.60 4.97
C GLN A 38 2.89 11.69 4.90
N GLU A 39 2.31 11.57 3.70
CA GLU A 39 0.87 11.69 3.47
C GLU A 39 0.07 10.60 4.18
N HIS A 40 0.63 9.39 4.32
CA HIS A 40 0.00 8.31 5.06
C HIS A 40 0.27 8.34 6.57
N ASN A 41 1.00 9.31 7.09
CA ASN A 41 1.36 9.39 8.52
C ASN A 41 2.05 8.11 9.02
N THR A 42 3.05 7.63 8.26
CA THR A 42 3.84 6.43 8.55
C THR A 42 5.34 6.69 8.56
N HIS A 43 5.81 7.94 8.46
CA HIS A 43 7.23 8.30 8.44
C HIS A 43 7.99 7.90 9.72
N CYS A 44 7.28 7.79 10.85
CA CYS A 44 7.84 7.43 12.15
C CYS A 44 8.37 5.99 12.20
N PHE A 45 7.74 5.04 11.49
CA PHE A 45 8.18 3.64 11.45
C PHE A 45 9.59 3.47 10.90
N LEU A 46 10.44 2.76 11.65
CA LEU A 46 11.83 2.45 11.31
C LEU A 46 11.92 1.23 10.37
N ASP A 47 11.24 1.30 9.24
CA ASP A 47 11.21 0.26 8.21
C ASP A 47 11.44 0.85 6.81
N ASP A 48 12.18 0.12 5.99
CA ASP A 48 12.60 0.50 4.63
C ASP A 48 11.54 0.14 3.57
N HIS A 49 10.56 -0.68 3.93
CA HIS A 49 9.43 -1.02 3.07
C HIS A 49 8.45 0.16 2.95
N LEU A 50 7.59 0.11 1.93
CA LEU A 50 6.47 1.03 1.83
C LEU A 50 5.44 0.68 2.92
N ILE A 51 5.06 1.66 3.74
CA ILE A 51 4.02 1.52 4.76
C ILE A 51 2.94 2.56 4.46
N VAL A 52 1.73 2.10 4.19
CA VAL A 52 0.59 2.93 3.79
C VAL A 52 -0.63 2.58 4.63
N ARG A 53 -1.66 3.41 4.53
CA ARG A 53 -2.95 3.20 5.20
C ARG A 53 -4.05 3.01 4.15
N ARG A 54 -4.96 2.07 4.39
CA ARG A 54 -6.05 1.75 3.46
C ARG A 54 -6.99 2.94 3.20
N GLY A 55 -7.75 2.94 2.12
CA GLY A 55 -8.66 4.05 1.80
C GLY A 55 -7.97 5.35 1.37
N GLN A 56 -6.67 5.31 1.11
CA GLN A 56 -5.87 6.44 0.63
C GLN A 56 -4.91 5.92 -0.46
N CYS A 57 -4.64 6.76 -1.45
CA CYS A 57 -3.77 6.42 -2.56
C CYS A 57 -2.29 6.65 -2.26
N PHE A 58 -1.42 5.83 -2.85
CA PHE A 58 0.01 6.07 -2.88
C PHE A 58 0.53 6.06 -4.32
N ASN A 59 1.66 6.72 -4.54
CA ASN A 59 2.28 6.84 -5.87
C ASN A 59 3.40 5.81 -6.07
N MET A 60 3.59 5.34 -7.31
CA MET A 60 4.75 4.54 -7.68
C MET A 60 5.16 4.80 -9.14
N TRP A 61 6.41 4.49 -9.47
CA TRP A 61 6.94 4.50 -10.82
C TRP A 61 7.23 3.09 -11.30
N VAL A 62 6.93 2.84 -12.58
CA VAL A 62 7.26 1.59 -13.27
C VAL A 62 8.06 1.93 -14.51
N ASP A 63 9.29 1.44 -14.56
CA ASP A 63 10.18 1.58 -15.72
C ASP A 63 9.99 0.37 -16.63
N LEU A 64 9.77 0.62 -17.92
CA LEU A 64 9.49 -0.37 -18.95
C LEU A 64 10.67 -0.48 -19.92
N CYS A 65 10.77 -1.62 -20.61
CA CYS A 65 11.82 -1.81 -21.61
C CYS A 65 11.59 -1.02 -22.91
N ARG A 66 10.37 -0.52 -23.12
CA ARG A 66 9.94 0.30 -24.26
C ARG A 66 8.74 1.18 -23.86
N PRO A 67 8.34 2.16 -24.69
CA PRO A 67 7.13 2.94 -24.44
C PRO A 67 5.89 2.05 -24.33
N PHE A 68 4.99 2.40 -23.43
CA PHE A 68 3.72 1.72 -23.24
C PHE A 68 2.73 2.09 -24.35
N ASN A 69 2.15 1.09 -24.99
CA ASN A 69 1.13 1.25 -26.02
C ASN A 69 -0.26 0.88 -25.46
N PRO A 70 -1.13 1.86 -25.16
CA PRO A 70 -2.45 1.61 -24.59
C PRO A 70 -3.37 0.76 -25.47
N SER A 71 -3.11 0.66 -26.78
CA SER A 71 -3.97 -0.09 -27.70
C SER A 71 -3.78 -1.61 -27.60
N CYS A 72 -2.61 -2.08 -27.16
CA CYS A 72 -2.29 -3.51 -27.13
C CYS A 72 -1.61 -3.99 -25.85
N ASP A 73 -0.96 -3.10 -25.10
CA ASP A 73 -0.34 -3.44 -23.83
C ASP A 73 -1.36 -3.34 -22.69
N LYS A 74 -1.32 -4.33 -21.82
CA LYS A 74 -2.02 -4.35 -20.54
C LYS A 74 -1.00 -4.42 -19.44
N LEU A 75 -1.22 -3.67 -18.37
CA LEU A 75 -0.45 -3.76 -17.14
C LEU A 75 -1.42 -3.74 -15.97
N HIS A 76 -1.18 -4.60 -14.99
CA HIS A 76 -1.91 -4.61 -13.73
C HIS A 76 -0.99 -4.99 -12.58
N LEU A 77 -1.40 -4.60 -11.38
CA LEU A 77 -0.74 -5.00 -10.15
C LEU A 77 -1.49 -6.16 -9.52
N GLU A 78 -0.75 -7.10 -8.94
CA GLU A 78 -1.27 -8.19 -8.12
C GLU A 78 -0.74 -7.99 -6.71
N LEU A 79 -1.64 -7.86 -5.74
CA LEU A 79 -1.35 -7.74 -4.31
C LEU A 79 -1.84 -9.01 -3.60
N LYS A 80 -0.91 -9.75 -2.97
CA LYS A 80 -1.20 -11.03 -2.31
C LYS A 80 -0.90 -10.94 -0.81
N LEU A 81 -1.87 -11.31 0.02
CA LEU A 81 -1.77 -11.32 1.47
C LEU A 81 -1.78 -12.76 2.00
N GLY A 82 -0.77 -13.12 2.79
CA GLY A 82 -0.65 -14.44 3.40
C GLY A 82 -0.19 -15.53 2.42
N HIS A 83 -0.23 -16.80 2.88
CA HIS A 83 0.28 -17.95 2.12
C HIS A 83 -0.68 -18.49 1.08
N ILE A 84 -2.00 -18.35 1.32
CA ILE A 84 -3.06 -18.86 0.43
C ILE A 84 -3.97 -17.67 0.10
N PRO A 85 -3.55 -16.81 -0.85
CA PRO A 85 -4.31 -15.63 -1.20
C PRO A 85 -5.52 -16.02 -2.07
N SER A 86 -6.65 -15.35 -1.84
CA SER A 86 -7.96 -15.66 -2.43
C SER A 86 -8.69 -14.37 -2.77
N ILE A 87 -9.28 -14.31 -3.97
CA ILE A 87 -10.08 -13.15 -4.41
C ILE A 87 -11.34 -13.04 -3.53
N ARG A 88 -11.97 -14.18 -3.23
CA ARG A 88 -13.20 -14.25 -2.43
C ARG A 88 -13.01 -13.64 -1.04
N ASP A 89 -11.84 -13.87 -0.44
CA ASP A 89 -11.53 -13.42 0.92
C ASP A 89 -10.86 -12.04 0.93
N GLY A 90 -10.70 -11.40 -0.23
CA GLY A 90 -10.01 -10.11 -0.37
C GLY A 90 -8.51 -10.16 -0.09
N THR A 91 -7.90 -11.36 -0.02
CA THR A 91 -6.47 -11.55 0.22
C THR A 91 -5.65 -11.68 -1.07
N TYR A 92 -6.32 -11.74 -2.22
CA TYR A 92 -5.74 -11.55 -3.54
C TYR A 92 -6.46 -10.42 -4.28
N VAL A 93 -5.76 -9.31 -4.52
CA VAL A 93 -6.32 -8.11 -5.17
C VAL A 93 -5.60 -7.86 -6.49
N ILE A 94 -6.37 -7.70 -7.56
CA ILE A 94 -5.88 -7.30 -8.87
C ILE A 94 -6.24 -5.83 -9.07
N VAL A 95 -5.25 -4.97 -9.23
CA VAL A 95 -5.43 -3.53 -9.46
C VAL A 95 -5.13 -3.24 -10.94
N PRO A 96 -6.16 -3.01 -11.77
CA PRO A 96 -5.95 -2.56 -13.14
C PRO A 96 -5.40 -1.13 -13.14
N ILE A 97 -4.61 -0.75 -14.15
CA ILE A 97 -4.28 0.67 -14.37
C ILE A 97 -5.56 1.38 -14.80
N VAL A 98 -6.01 2.35 -14.00
CA VAL A 98 -7.18 3.17 -14.32
C VAL A 98 -6.77 4.51 -14.92
N GLU A 99 -5.65 5.10 -14.47
CA GLU A 99 -5.21 6.43 -14.95
C GLU A 99 -3.68 6.54 -15.03
N GLU A 100 -3.16 6.88 -16.22
CA GLU A 100 -1.75 7.18 -16.46
C GLU A 100 -1.51 8.67 -16.23
N PHE A 101 -0.82 9.04 -15.14
CA PHE A 101 -0.68 10.47 -14.82
C PHE A 101 0.42 11.18 -15.61
N LYS A 102 1.51 10.48 -16.01
CA LYS A 102 2.60 11.04 -16.82
C LYS A 102 3.35 9.92 -17.57
N LYS A 103 3.48 10.07 -18.90
CA LYS A 103 4.37 9.26 -19.73
C LYS A 103 5.75 9.93 -19.80
N GLY A 104 6.71 9.40 -19.06
CA GLY A 104 8.10 9.46 -19.52
C GLY A 104 8.26 8.51 -20.71
N GLN A 105 9.29 8.66 -21.55
CA GLN A 105 9.44 7.85 -22.77
C GLN A 105 9.18 6.35 -22.53
N ASN A 106 9.71 5.78 -21.44
CA ASN A 106 9.48 4.38 -21.02
C ASN A 106 9.08 4.25 -19.54
N GLN A 107 8.53 5.29 -18.92
CA GLN A 107 8.26 5.31 -17.48
C GLN A 107 6.81 5.75 -17.22
N ILE A 108 6.09 4.98 -16.40
CA ILE A 108 4.70 5.26 -16.04
C ILE A 108 4.61 5.60 -14.56
N LYS A 109 3.95 6.71 -14.23
CA LYS A 109 3.51 7.01 -12.86
C LYS A 109 2.14 6.39 -12.60
N LEU A 110 2.03 5.60 -11.55
CA LEU A 110 0.77 5.02 -11.09
C LEU A 110 0.36 5.65 -9.75
N CYS A 111 -0.95 5.92 -9.62
CA CYS A 111 -1.60 6.26 -8.37
C CYS A 111 -2.48 5.07 -7.96
N VAL A 112 -2.08 4.35 -6.91
CA VAL A 112 -2.73 3.10 -6.50
C VAL A 112 -3.70 3.39 -5.37
N HIS A 113 -5.00 3.21 -5.63
CA HIS A 113 -6.06 3.41 -4.65
C HIS A 113 -6.42 2.10 -3.97
N SER A 114 -6.40 2.10 -2.64
CA SER A 114 -6.94 1.00 -1.83
C SER A 114 -8.33 1.38 -1.32
N VAL A 115 -9.23 0.39 -1.22
CA VAL A 115 -10.54 0.61 -0.59
C VAL A 115 -10.39 0.73 0.94
N PRO A 116 -11.24 1.51 1.63
CA PRO A 116 -11.19 1.67 3.09
C PRO A 116 -11.41 0.37 3.87
N THR A 117 -11.98 -0.67 3.24
CA THR A 117 -12.24 -1.98 3.85
C THR A 117 -11.16 -3.02 3.57
N ALA A 118 -10.08 -2.66 2.85
CA ALA A 118 -9.02 -3.59 2.50
C ALA A 118 -8.38 -4.25 3.74
N CYS A 119 -7.97 -5.51 3.59
CA CYS A 119 -7.30 -6.25 4.65
C CYS A 119 -5.99 -5.56 5.05
N VAL A 120 -5.69 -5.57 6.35
CA VAL A 120 -4.46 -5.00 6.92
C VAL A 120 -3.38 -6.08 6.98
N GLY A 121 -2.14 -5.75 6.62
CA GLY A 121 -1.03 -6.69 6.66
C GLY A 121 0.08 -6.44 5.64
N ARG A 122 0.96 -7.44 5.48
CA ARG A 122 2.07 -7.42 4.53
C ARG A 122 1.64 -8.03 3.19
N TYR A 123 1.55 -7.21 2.16
CA TYR A 123 1.22 -7.59 0.81
C TYR A 123 2.48 -7.82 -0.02
N GLN A 124 2.51 -8.96 -0.71
CA GLN A 124 3.46 -9.22 -1.78
C GLN A 124 2.98 -8.53 -3.05
N LEU A 125 3.83 -7.70 -3.62
CA LEU A 125 3.57 -7.01 -4.89
C LEU A 125 4.08 -7.85 -6.06
N SER A 126 3.26 -7.97 -7.10
CA SER A 126 3.67 -8.46 -8.42
C SER A 126 3.17 -7.50 -9.49
N VAL A 127 4.03 -7.16 -10.46
CA VAL A 127 3.68 -6.33 -11.60
C VAL A 127 3.62 -7.22 -12.84
N VAL A 128 2.47 -7.26 -13.48
CA VAL A 128 2.20 -8.15 -14.61
C VAL A 128 1.89 -7.30 -15.83
N THR A 129 2.53 -7.66 -16.94
CA THR A 129 2.30 -7.07 -18.25
C THR A 129 1.85 -8.14 -19.23
N HIS A 130 0.99 -7.76 -20.15
CA HIS A 130 0.48 -8.64 -21.20
C HIS A 130 0.33 -7.85 -22.50
N CYS A 131 0.98 -8.30 -23.56
CA CYS A 131 0.86 -7.74 -24.91
C CYS A 131 0.74 -8.90 -25.92
N PRO A 132 0.51 -8.62 -27.22
CA PRO A 132 0.48 -9.66 -28.25
C PRO A 132 1.75 -10.54 -28.28
N GLY A 133 2.91 -9.94 -27.98
CA GLY A 133 4.19 -10.63 -27.86
C GLY A 133 4.31 -11.61 -26.69
N GLY A 134 3.41 -11.54 -25.71
CA GLY A 134 3.35 -12.47 -24.58
C GLY A 134 3.11 -11.80 -23.22
N ARG A 135 3.07 -12.65 -22.19
CA ARG A 135 2.94 -12.25 -20.78
C ARG A 135 4.31 -12.14 -20.13
N PHE A 136 4.51 -11.10 -19.33
CA PHE A 136 5.64 -10.98 -18.43
C PHE A 136 5.16 -10.71 -17.01
N THR A 137 5.92 -11.20 -16.04
CA THR A 137 5.68 -10.95 -14.62
C THR A 137 7.02 -10.63 -14.00
N LEU A 138 7.11 -9.46 -13.35
CA LEU A 138 8.32 -9.08 -12.65
C LEU A 138 8.63 -10.13 -11.58
N PRO A 139 9.87 -10.66 -11.50
CA PRO A 139 10.26 -11.56 -10.43
C PRO A 139 9.96 -10.96 -9.05
N TYR A 140 9.58 -11.81 -8.11
CA TYR A 140 9.27 -11.38 -6.75
C TYR A 140 10.51 -10.82 -6.05
N VAL A 141 10.35 -9.64 -5.46
CA VAL A 141 11.40 -8.91 -4.72
C VAL A 141 10.83 -8.55 -3.34
N PRO A 142 11.27 -9.20 -2.25
CA PRO A 142 10.74 -8.96 -0.89
C PRO A 142 10.79 -7.50 -0.45
N GLU A 143 11.80 -6.75 -0.90
CA GLU A 143 11.98 -5.33 -0.57
C GLU A 143 10.86 -4.44 -1.14
N ASN A 144 10.07 -4.97 -2.08
CA ASN A 144 8.91 -4.31 -2.68
C ASN A 144 7.58 -4.73 -2.03
N ASP A 145 7.62 -5.49 -0.94
CA ASP A 145 6.43 -5.74 -0.13
C ASP A 145 5.87 -4.43 0.44
N ILE A 146 4.54 -4.36 0.55
CA ILE A 146 3.80 -3.21 1.01
C ILE A 146 3.09 -3.56 2.32
N TYR A 147 3.30 -2.77 3.36
CA TYR A 147 2.54 -2.89 4.61
C TYR A 147 1.34 -1.95 4.55
N MET A 148 0.15 -2.52 4.63
CA MET A 148 -1.09 -1.77 4.69
C MET A 148 -1.62 -1.77 6.12
N LEU A 149 -1.90 -0.58 6.64
CA LEU A 149 -2.44 -0.36 7.98
C LEU A 149 -3.88 0.18 7.92
N PHE A 150 -4.54 0.18 9.08
CA PHE A 150 -5.77 0.92 9.30
C PHE A 150 -5.57 2.44 9.10
N ASN A 151 -6.63 3.14 8.72
CA ASN A 151 -6.58 4.57 8.42
C ASN A 151 -7.53 5.44 9.26
N PRO A 152 -7.07 5.94 10.42
CA PRO A 152 -7.82 6.92 11.22
C PRO A 152 -8.09 8.26 10.51
N TRP A 153 -7.39 8.57 9.42
CA TRP A 153 -7.60 9.81 8.63
C TRP A 153 -8.63 9.63 7.51
N CYS A 154 -9.01 8.40 7.16
CA CYS A 154 -10.03 8.12 6.16
C CYS A 154 -11.40 8.10 6.84
N LYS A 155 -12.36 8.89 6.34
CA LYS A 155 -13.73 8.96 6.91
C LYS A 155 -14.53 7.67 6.74
N ASP A 156 -14.21 6.93 5.69
CA ASP A 156 -14.91 5.69 5.33
C ASP A 156 -14.27 4.44 5.97
N ASP A 157 -13.16 4.61 6.70
CA ASP A 157 -12.55 3.53 7.47
C ASP A 157 -13.28 3.39 8.82
N CYS A 158 -13.52 2.16 9.26
CA CYS A 158 -14.19 1.88 10.53
C CYS A 158 -13.44 2.42 11.77
N VAL A 159 -12.16 2.76 11.65
CA VAL A 159 -11.37 3.37 12.73
C VAL A 159 -11.20 4.88 12.61
N SER A 160 -12.00 5.54 11.77
CA SER A 160 -11.90 6.99 11.54
C SER A 160 -11.99 7.81 12.84
N LEU A 161 -11.10 8.80 12.96
CA LEU A 161 -11.10 9.78 14.04
C LEU A 161 -11.15 11.18 13.43
N SER A 162 -12.20 11.93 13.76
CA SER A 162 -12.42 13.28 13.23
C SER A 162 -11.47 14.32 13.86
N ASP A 163 -11.07 14.10 15.12
CA ASP A 163 -10.21 15.02 15.85
C ASP A 163 -8.72 14.72 15.59
N GLU A 164 -7.95 15.76 15.29
CA GLU A 164 -6.50 15.68 15.14
C GLU A 164 -5.78 15.39 16.45
N ALA A 165 -6.26 15.95 17.58
CA ALA A 165 -5.68 15.70 18.89
C ALA A 165 -5.85 14.23 19.31
N GLU A 166 -7.01 13.63 19.02
CA GLU A 166 -7.23 12.20 19.24
C GLU A 166 -6.32 11.33 18.36
N ARG A 167 -6.10 11.73 17.09
CA ARG A 167 -5.17 11.01 16.20
C ARG A 167 -3.73 11.12 16.71
N ALA A 168 -3.31 12.29 17.16
CA ALA A 168 -1.98 12.48 17.73
C ALA A 168 -1.77 11.59 18.98
N GLU A 169 -2.74 11.57 19.90
CA GLU A 169 -2.63 10.82 21.16
C GLU A 169 -2.81 9.31 21.00
N TYR A 170 -3.80 8.87 20.22
CA TYR A 170 -4.13 7.45 20.15
C TYR A 170 -3.38 6.69 19.06
N VAL A 171 -2.87 7.40 18.04
CA VAL A 171 -2.24 6.79 16.85
C VAL A 171 -0.74 7.04 16.80
N LEU A 172 -0.31 8.28 17.01
CA LEU A 172 1.08 8.68 16.76
C LEU A 172 1.94 8.69 18.03
N ASN A 173 1.34 8.92 19.20
CA ASN A 173 2.05 8.94 20.47
C ASN A 173 2.40 7.52 20.92
N ASP A 174 3.70 7.22 21.05
CA ASP A 174 4.17 5.93 21.55
C ASP A 174 4.26 5.86 23.07
N MET A 175 4.03 6.96 23.78
CA MET A 175 4.17 7.09 25.23
C MET A 175 2.80 7.35 25.88
N GLY A 176 2.38 6.45 26.75
CA GLY A 176 1.14 6.56 27.51
C GLY A 176 1.35 6.49 29.03
N ARG A 177 0.23 6.54 29.75
CA ARG A 177 0.20 6.30 31.20
C ARG A 177 -0.83 5.23 31.51
N ILE A 178 -0.45 4.27 32.36
CA ILE A 178 -1.37 3.27 32.92
C ILE A 178 -1.67 3.70 34.35
N TYR A 179 -2.94 3.95 34.63
CA TYR A 179 -3.44 4.23 35.97
C TYR A 179 -3.81 2.93 36.69
N TYR A 180 -3.50 2.84 37.97
CA TYR A 180 -3.77 1.67 38.80
C TYR A 180 -3.99 2.08 40.26
N GLY A 181 -4.38 1.13 41.11
CA GLY A 181 -4.72 1.39 42.51
C GLY A 181 -6.23 1.43 42.74
N THR A 182 -6.67 2.23 43.70
CA THR A 182 -8.09 2.36 44.07
C THR A 182 -8.63 3.72 43.66
N LYS A 183 -9.95 3.92 43.74
CA LYS A 183 -10.59 5.22 43.47
C LYS A 183 -10.04 6.33 44.39
N GLN A 184 -9.67 5.97 45.62
CA GLN A 184 -9.14 6.90 46.63
C GLN A 184 -7.62 7.09 46.53
N GLN A 185 -6.91 6.14 45.91
CA GLN A 185 -5.46 6.19 45.75
C GLN A 185 -5.07 5.76 44.33
N ILE A 186 -5.09 6.74 43.43
CA ILE A 186 -4.73 6.55 42.03
C ILE A 186 -3.22 6.71 41.88
N ALA A 187 -2.55 5.64 41.49
CA ALA A 187 -1.16 5.65 41.06
C ALA A 187 -1.08 5.60 39.53
N CYS A 188 0.05 6.02 38.96
CA CYS A 188 0.27 5.92 37.52
C CYS A 188 1.69 5.45 37.22
N LYS A 189 1.83 4.72 36.11
CA LYS A 189 3.12 4.32 35.55
C LYS A 189 3.18 4.71 34.09
N THR A 190 4.30 5.27 33.66
CA THR A 190 4.56 5.52 32.24
C THR A 190 4.65 4.19 31.50
N TRP A 191 3.98 4.11 30.35
CA TRP A 191 3.97 2.95 29.47
C TRP A 191 4.49 3.35 28.10
N ASN A 192 5.60 2.76 27.67
CA ASN A 192 6.07 2.90 26.30
C ASN A 192 5.51 1.75 25.46
N SER A 193 4.68 2.11 24.49
CA SER A 193 4.07 1.15 23.57
C SER A 193 5.01 0.65 22.48
N GLY A 194 6.04 1.43 22.13
CA GLY A 194 7.05 1.10 21.12
C GLY A 194 6.55 0.99 19.67
N GLN A 195 5.28 1.30 19.40
CA GLN A 195 4.61 1.01 18.13
C GLN A 195 5.25 1.71 16.93
N VAL A 196 5.53 3.01 17.05
CA VAL A 196 6.09 3.82 15.97
C VAL A 196 7.59 3.63 15.76
N ARG A 197 8.31 3.03 16.72
CA ARG A 197 9.75 2.74 16.61
C ARG A 197 10.05 1.31 16.19
N ALA A 198 9.03 0.47 16.04
CA ALA A 198 9.19 -0.91 15.65
C ALA A 198 9.41 -1.05 14.14
N LYS A 199 10.25 -2.02 13.76
CA LYS A 199 10.37 -2.47 12.36
C LYS A 199 9.25 -3.48 12.09
N LEU A 200 8.27 -3.11 11.26
CA LEU A 200 7.11 -3.95 10.97
C LEU A 200 7.52 -5.30 10.36
N SER A 201 8.60 -5.32 9.57
CA SER A 201 9.11 -6.57 9.01
C SER A 201 9.49 -7.61 10.06
N LEU A 202 9.98 -7.18 11.24
CA LEU A 202 10.30 -8.11 12.33
C LEU A 202 9.06 -8.66 13.02
N ILE A 203 8.01 -7.85 13.13
CA ILE A 203 6.75 -8.22 13.81
C ILE A 203 6.00 -9.24 12.96
N TYR A 204 5.81 -8.96 11.67
CA TYR A 204 5.10 -9.86 10.76
C TYR A 204 5.89 -11.13 10.45
N TYR A 205 7.23 -11.10 10.50
CA TYR A 205 8.06 -12.28 10.25
C TYR A 205 8.04 -13.29 11.41
N LYS A 206 8.06 -12.82 12.67
CA LYS A 206 8.34 -13.72 13.80
C LYS A 206 7.13 -14.50 14.34
N ARG A 207 5.90 -14.35 13.83
CA ARG A 207 4.67 -14.95 14.41
C ARG A 207 4.66 -14.88 15.96
N ILE A 208 5.28 -13.86 16.56
CA ILE A 208 5.36 -13.75 18.02
C ILE A 208 3.92 -13.55 18.47
N PRO A 209 3.39 -14.37 19.39
CA PRO A 209 2.08 -14.12 19.97
C PRO A 209 2.17 -12.78 20.69
N VAL A 210 1.74 -11.73 19.99
CA VAL A 210 1.63 -10.41 20.54
C VAL A 210 0.47 -10.51 21.53
N LYS A 211 0.78 -10.58 22.83
CA LYS A 211 -0.23 -10.79 23.89
C LYS A 211 -1.40 -9.83 23.64
N TYR A 212 -2.62 -10.38 23.74
CA TYR A 212 -3.96 -9.86 23.37
C TYR A 212 -4.25 -8.34 23.51
N GLY A 213 -3.43 -7.55 24.22
CA GLY A 213 -3.51 -6.09 24.29
C GLY A 213 -2.69 -5.33 23.24
N GLN A 214 -1.91 -6.02 22.40
CA GLN A 214 -1.00 -5.40 21.42
C GLN A 214 -1.39 -5.69 19.96
N SER A 215 -2.51 -6.37 19.68
CA SER A 215 -3.07 -6.42 18.32
C SER A 215 -3.77 -5.10 17.95
N LEU A 216 -4.36 -4.41 18.92
CA LEU A 216 -4.95 -3.07 18.77
C LEU A 216 -3.89 -1.96 18.65
N ALA A 217 -2.69 -2.21 19.17
CA ALA A 217 -1.51 -1.36 19.02
C ALA A 217 -1.03 -1.23 17.56
N PHE A 218 -1.27 -2.22 16.70
CA PHE A 218 -0.88 -2.17 15.28
C PHE A 218 -1.91 -1.48 14.37
N ALA A 219 -3.06 -1.07 14.94
CA ALA A 219 -4.03 -0.20 14.27
C ALA A 219 -3.76 1.29 14.50
N GLY A 220 -2.78 1.63 15.35
CA GLY A 220 -2.61 2.99 15.83
C GLY A 220 -3.83 3.47 16.61
N VAL A 221 -4.44 2.63 17.44
CA VAL A 221 -5.39 3.10 18.45
C VAL A 221 -5.03 2.42 19.76
N THR A 222 -4.28 3.13 20.60
CA THR A 222 -3.78 2.65 21.89
C THR A 222 -4.86 2.52 22.97
N ASN A 223 -6.07 3.04 22.73
CA ASN A 223 -7.11 3.08 23.75
C ASN A 223 -8.20 2.02 23.50
N THR A 224 -8.03 0.87 24.17
CA THR A 224 -8.91 -0.31 24.07
C THR A 224 -10.37 -0.03 24.49
N HIS A 225 -10.62 1.00 25.30
CA HIS A 225 -11.96 1.25 25.85
C HIS A 225 -12.93 1.94 24.89
N LYS A 226 -12.47 2.91 24.07
CA LYS A 226 -13.35 3.70 23.19
C LYS A 226 -13.74 2.96 21.91
N LEU A 227 -12.86 2.10 21.39
CA LEU A 227 -13.11 1.28 20.21
C LEU A 227 -13.97 0.04 20.48
N SER A 228 -13.82 -0.60 21.64
CA SER A 228 -14.65 -1.76 21.99
C SER A 228 -16.12 -1.35 22.01
N CYS A 229 -16.46 -0.21 22.62
CA CYS A 229 -17.83 0.29 22.67
C CYS A 229 -18.38 0.62 21.27
N ARG A 230 -17.57 1.20 20.36
CA ARG A 230 -18.01 1.54 18.99
C ARG A 230 -18.15 0.32 18.06
N MET A 231 -17.29 -0.68 18.18
CA MET A 231 -17.41 -1.91 17.41
C MET A 231 -18.61 -2.75 17.84
N ASP A 232 -19.00 -2.69 19.12
CA ASP A 232 -20.22 -3.34 19.61
C ASP A 232 -21.50 -2.59 19.18
N GLU A 233 -21.44 -1.27 18.98
CA GLU A 233 -22.55 -0.49 18.40
C GLU A 233 -22.77 -0.76 16.90
N GLN A 234 -21.69 -1.01 16.13
CA GLN A 234 -21.82 -1.30 14.70
C GLN A 234 -22.26 -2.74 14.37
N LYS A 235 -22.26 -3.66 15.35
CA LYS A 235 -22.83 -5.02 15.21
C LYS A 235 -24.35 -5.08 15.43
N LYS A 236 -25.02 -3.94 15.65
CA LYS A 236 -26.46 -3.86 15.93
C LYS A 236 -27.33 -3.51 14.71
N PHE A 237 -26.82 -3.60 13.49
CA PHE A 237 -27.61 -3.45 12.26
C PHE A 237 -27.39 -4.61 11.31
#